data_AF-N6UDI7-F1
#
_entry.id   AF-N6UDI7-F1
#
_cell.length_a   1.000
_cell.length_b   1.000
_cell.length_c   1.000
_cell.angle_alpha   90.00
_cell.angle_beta   90.00
_cell.angle_gamma   90.00
#
_symmetry.space_group_name_H-M   'P 1'
#
loop_
_entity.id
_entity.type
_entity.pdbx_description
1 polymer ?
#
loop_
_entity_poly.entity_id
_entity_poly.type
_entity_poly.pdbx_seq_one_letter_code
_entity_poly.pdbx_strand_id
1 'polypeptide(L)'
;MPAMLKNSPNDQKDTNFSCHIVSISKSGQIVIYCSRYQESKEEEKENIDSVQQSTSHQPHCHITVKSTKEIAGFNELDEAVKRLDFRSAVRDVRRFNYICALLDHLIGQQMTGMSGCTQKALLAMLEEVARYATTSQHNPRGFRRLLNKLRALSTAERSSCWGGPLGSQLLWHQHTAKIDRILNMASEFQIKEPHPDLHPKLLNLPEECIREIILRLSDHRDLTASAQSCDEICSIVNEQRVWRELTKFHFTTQQIELVLPKDTETLDWKIIFNSLKKVYGLNEERQYAEMLSLCKYCRCLFWKSLGHPCIAEQCPDFKARLQEAGGITPPAPVPPSAFLKFFSL
;
A
#
# COMPACT_ATOMS: atom_id res chain seq x y z
N MET A 1 -22.29 30.22 -59.02
CA MET A 1 -22.01 28.78 -58.86
C MET A 1 -21.25 28.57 -57.54
N PRO A 2 -21.50 27.48 -56.81
CA PRO A 2 -21.94 27.54 -55.41
C PRO A 2 -20.99 26.89 -54.37
N ALA A 3 -21.44 26.94 -53.10
CA ALA A 3 -21.14 26.08 -51.95
C ALA A 3 -19.85 26.39 -51.13
N MET A 4 -19.93 26.81 -49.86
CA MET A 4 -20.35 26.08 -48.63
C MET A 4 -19.25 25.16 -48.05
N LEU A 5 -18.77 25.48 -46.83
CA LEU A 5 -18.75 24.61 -45.62
C LEU A 5 -17.55 24.87 -44.69
N LYS A 6 -17.89 25.08 -43.42
CA LYS A 6 -17.04 24.94 -42.23
C LYS A 6 -16.54 23.49 -42.11
N ASN A 7 -15.36 23.27 -41.51
CA ASN A 7 -15.18 22.22 -40.52
C ASN A 7 -13.95 22.43 -39.64
N SER A 8 -14.13 22.00 -38.39
CA SER A 8 -13.30 22.10 -37.18
C SER A 8 -12.22 20.98 -37.13
N PRO A 9 -11.39 20.89 -36.07
CA PRO A 9 -10.04 20.32 -36.07
C PRO A 9 -10.04 18.81 -35.80
N ASN A 10 -8.95 18.11 -36.16
CA ASN A 10 -8.66 16.82 -35.51
C ASN A 10 -7.19 16.39 -35.58
N ASP A 11 -6.68 16.01 -34.41
CA ASP A 11 -5.79 14.88 -34.14
C ASP A 11 -4.52 14.70 -35.00
N GLN A 12 -3.41 15.31 -34.56
CA GLN A 12 -2.09 14.75 -34.79
C GLN A 12 -1.80 13.72 -33.67
N LYS A 13 -2.16 12.46 -33.92
CA LYS A 13 -1.68 11.32 -33.12
C LYS A 13 -0.24 11.04 -33.54
N ASP A 14 0.72 11.43 -32.69
CA ASP A 14 2.10 11.00 -32.82
C ASP A 14 2.21 9.50 -32.48
N THR A 15 2.21 8.68 -33.52
CA THR A 15 2.59 7.27 -33.43
C THR A 15 4.12 7.18 -33.37
N ASN A 16 4.67 6.89 -32.19
CA ASN A 16 6.09 6.59 -32.00
C ASN A 16 6.46 5.29 -32.76
N PHE A 17 7.26 5.40 -33.81
CA PHE A 17 7.93 4.29 -34.46
C PHE A 17 9.33 4.10 -33.84
N SER A 18 9.66 2.89 -33.40
CA SER A 18 11.04 2.49 -33.11
C SER A 18 11.45 1.40 -34.11
N CYS A 19 12.51 1.66 -34.89
CA CYS A 19 13.08 0.72 -35.85
C CYS A 19 14.36 0.09 -35.26
N HIS A 20 14.42 -1.24 -35.19
CA HIS A 20 15.68 -1.95 -34.98
C HIS A 20 16.11 -2.64 -36.28
N ILE A 21 17.36 -2.41 -36.68
CA ILE A 21 18.01 -3.11 -37.81
C ILE A 21 18.40 -4.50 -37.32
N VAL A 22 17.81 -5.54 -37.91
CA VAL A 22 18.21 -6.92 -37.66
C VAL A 22 18.68 -7.55 -38.98
N SER A 23 19.99 -7.69 -39.10
CA SER A 23 20.78 -8.39 -40.13
C SER A 23 21.04 -7.69 -41.47
N ILE A 24 22.31 -7.79 -41.92
CA ILE A 24 22.79 -7.41 -43.25
C ILE A 24 22.88 -8.70 -44.09
N SER A 25 22.06 -8.82 -45.13
CA SER A 25 22.24 -9.86 -46.16
C SER A 25 23.40 -9.48 -47.09
N LYS A 26 24.17 -10.48 -47.55
CA LYS A 26 25.28 -10.33 -48.51
C LYS A 26 24.87 -9.83 -49.92
N SER A 27 23.60 -9.47 -50.13
CA SER A 27 23.09 -8.90 -51.39
C SER A 27 22.50 -7.48 -51.28
N GLY A 28 22.70 -6.77 -50.16
CA GLY A 28 22.43 -5.32 -50.10
C GLY A 28 20.96 -4.88 -50.13
N GLN A 29 20.00 -5.79 -49.96
CA GLN A 29 18.59 -5.43 -49.75
C GLN A 29 18.25 -5.40 -48.25
N ILE A 30 17.77 -4.25 -47.80
CA ILE A 30 17.20 -4.06 -46.45
C ILE A 30 15.71 -4.42 -46.55
N VAL A 31 15.30 -5.50 -45.89
CA VAL A 31 13.89 -5.88 -45.77
C VAL A 31 13.44 -5.53 -44.36
N ILE A 32 12.58 -4.51 -44.22
CA ILE A 32 11.99 -4.09 -42.95
C ILE A 32 10.74 -4.93 -42.70
N TYR A 33 10.80 -5.86 -41.75
CA TYR A 33 9.62 -6.56 -41.23
C TYR A 33 9.06 -5.78 -40.04
N CYS A 34 7.86 -5.22 -40.20
CA CYS A 34 7.09 -4.59 -39.12
C CYS A 34 6.25 -5.66 -38.41
N SER A 35 6.77 -6.19 -37.30
CA SER A 35 6.04 -7.15 -36.46
C SER A 35 5.14 -6.39 -35.49
N ARG A 36 3.84 -6.29 -35.79
CA ARG A 36 2.81 -5.81 -34.86
C ARG A 36 2.57 -6.92 -33.81
N TYR A 37 3.27 -6.88 -32.67
CA TYR A 37 3.22 -7.94 -31.65
C TYR A 37 2.40 -7.52 -30.42
N GLN A 38 1.15 -7.97 -30.38
CA GLN A 38 0.37 -8.45 -29.23
C GLN A 38 0.49 -7.76 -27.84
N GLU A 39 0.17 -6.47 -27.71
CA GLU A 39 -0.07 -5.82 -26.40
C GLU A 39 -1.36 -6.31 -25.72
N SER A 40 -2.41 -6.65 -26.48
CA SER A 40 -3.70 -7.08 -25.90
C SER A 40 -3.64 -8.43 -25.21
N LYS A 41 -2.74 -9.34 -25.66
CA LYS A 41 -2.70 -10.71 -25.14
C LYS A 41 -1.98 -10.85 -23.81
N GLU A 42 -0.99 -10.02 -23.47
CA GLU A 42 -0.31 -10.13 -22.17
C GLU A 42 -1.16 -9.57 -21.03
N GLU A 43 -1.82 -8.42 -21.24
CA GLU A 43 -2.78 -7.87 -20.28
C GLU A 43 -4.04 -8.76 -20.17
N GLU A 44 -4.57 -9.31 -21.29
CA GLU A 44 -5.66 -10.29 -21.23
C GLU A 44 -5.22 -11.59 -20.55
N LYS A 45 -3.99 -12.07 -20.75
CA LYS A 45 -3.52 -13.33 -20.14
C LYS A 45 -3.25 -13.17 -18.65
N GLU A 46 -2.70 -12.05 -18.18
CA GLU A 46 -2.61 -11.72 -16.75
C GLU A 46 -4.01 -11.56 -16.11
N ASN A 47 -4.97 -10.98 -16.83
CA ASN A 47 -6.34 -10.82 -16.35
C ASN A 47 -7.10 -12.15 -16.34
N ILE A 48 -6.90 -13.02 -17.34
CA ILE A 48 -7.47 -14.37 -17.42
C ILE A 48 -6.87 -15.30 -16.37
N ASP A 49 -5.56 -15.27 -16.13
CA ASP A 49 -4.92 -16.04 -15.05
C ASP A 49 -5.41 -15.57 -13.67
N SER A 50 -5.68 -14.27 -13.49
CA SER A 50 -6.27 -13.74 -12.26
C SER A 50 -7.74 -14.11 -12.05
N VAL A 51 -8.48 -14.39 -13.13
CA VAL A 51 -9.90 -14.81 -13.09
C VAL A 51 -10.05 -16.34 -13.00
N GLN A 52 -9.11 -17.12 -13.55
CA GLN A 52 -9.14 -18.59 -13.51
C GLN A 52 -8.61 -19.21 -12.21
N GLN A 53 -7.95 -18.43 -11.34
CA GLN A 53 -7.57 -18.84 -9.98
C GLN A 53 -8.66 -18.57 -8.92
N SER A 54 -9.93 -18.48 -9.30
CA SER A 54 -11.07 -18.45 -8.37
C SER A 54 -11.44 -19.85 -7.84
N THR A 55 -10.45 -20.65 -7.48
CA THR A 55 -10.64 -21.78 -6.55
C THR A 55 -10.19 -21.28 -5.18
N SER A 56 -10.92 -21.65 -4.12
CA SER A 56 -10.77 -21.23 -2.71
C SER A 56 -9.35 -21.42 -2.12
N HIS A 57 -8.34 -20.75 -2.67
CA HIS A 57 -6.97 -20.77 -2.18
C HIS A 57 -6.80 -19.62 -1.19
N GLN A 58 -6.59 -19.99 0.05
CA GLN A 58 -6.22 -19.07 1.12
C GLN A 58 -4.87 -18.43 0.77
N PRO A 59 -4.77 -17.10 0.60
CA PRO A 59 -3.54 -16.44 0.16
C PRO A 59 -2.47 -16.52 1.23
N HIS A 60 -1.35 -17.14 0.89
CA HIS A 60 -0.26 -17.45 1.82
C HIS A 60 1.06 -17.54 1.07
N CYS A 61 2.18 -17.24 1.73
CA CYS A 61 3.50 -17.29 1.13
C CYS A 61 4.53 -17.89 2.09
N HIS A 62 5.13 -19.02 1.72
CA HIS A 62 6.28 -19.56 2.44
C HIS A 62 7.53 -18.73 2.17
N ILE A 63 8.24 -18.38 3.24
CA ILE A 63 9.47 -17.59 3.17
C ILE A 63 10.64 -18.35 3.80
N THR A 64 11.82 -18.14 3.23
CA THR A 64 13.08 -18.60 3.84
C THR A 64 13.60 -17.51 4.78
N VAL A 65 13.62 -17.78 6.09
CA VAL A 65 14.03 -16.79 7.10
C VAL A 65 15.54 -16.83 7.39
N LYS A 66 16.21 -17.95 7.11
CA LYS A 66 17.67 -18.11 7.27
C LYS A 66 18.22 -18.92 6.09
N SER A 67 19.20 -18.40 5.39
CA SER A 67 19.98 -19.16 4.42
C SER A 67 20.88 -20.14 5.15
N THR A 68 20.84 -21.43 4.80
CA THR A 68 21.79 -22.44 5.29
C THR A 68 22.73 -22.84 4.15
N LYS A 69 23.81 -23.58 4.46
CA LYS A 69 24.74 -24.09 3.42
C LYS A 69 24.03 -24.96 2.37
N GLU A 70 22.88 -25.57 2.71
CA GLU A 70 22.09 -26.44 1.83
C GLU A 70 20.86 -25.75 1.21
N ILE A 71 20.45 -24.59 1.76
CA ILE A 71 19.27 -23.85 1.31
C ILE A 71 19.68 -22.39 1.05
N ALA A 72 20.05 -22.11 -0.20
CA ALA A 72 20.13 -20.75 -0.72
C ALA A 72 18.72 -20.29 -1.10
N GLY A 73 17.96 -19.79 -0.13
CA GLY A 73 16.63 -19.24 -0.39
C GLY A 73 16.70 -17.74 -0.60
N PHE A 74 16.54 -17.28 -1.83
CA PHE A 74 16.17 -15.89 -2.11
C PHE A 74 14.65 -15.81 -2.14
N ASN A 75 14.07 -14.92 -1.36
CA ASN A 75 12.64 -14.65 -1.46
C ASN A 75 12.45 -13.54 -2.50
N GLU A 76 11.66 -13.83 -3.53
CA GLU A 76 11.28 -12.86 -4.55
C GLU A 76 10.05 -12.07 -4.08
N LEU A 77 10.16 -10.74 -4.07
CA LEU A 77 9.09 -9.88 -3.57
C LEU A 77 7.84 -9.94 -4.46
N ASP A 78 8.00 -10.02 -5.78
CA ASP A 78 6.86 -10.06 -6.70
C ASP A 78 6.05 -11.36 -6.55
N GLU A 79 6.73 -12.50 -6.34
CA GLU A 79 6.05 -13.77 -6.01
C GLU A 79 5.30 -13.70 -4.69
N ALA A 80 5.89 -13.12 -3.65
CA ALA A 80 5.19 -12.96 -2.37
C ALA A 80 3.96 -12.04 -2.48
N VAL A 81 4.08 -10.93 -3.21
CA VAL A 81 2.99 -10.01 -3.50
C VAL A 81 1.83 -10.70 -4.22
N LYS A 82 2.14 -11.56 -5.20
CA LYS A 82 1.13 -12.36 -5.93
C LYS A 82 0.48 -13.42 -5.02
N ARG A 83 1.27 -14.23 -4.31
CA ARG A 83 0.78 -15.35 -3.47
C ARG A 83 -0.03 -14.89 -2.27
N LEU A 84 0.26 -13.70 -1.74
CA LEU A 84 -0.50 -13.07 -0.68
C LEU A 84 -1.69 -12.25 -1.20
N ASP A 85 -1.91 -12.24 -2.52
CA ASP A 85 -2.99 -11.54 -3.19
C ASP A 85 -3.14 -10.08 -2.74
N PHE A 86 -2.02 -9.34 -2.76
CA PHE A 86 -2.01 -7.94 -2.35
C PHE A 86 -2.96 -7.08 -3.20
N ARG A 87 -3.11 -7.41 -4.49
CA ARG A 87 -3.97 -6.67 -5.40
C ARG A 87 -5.43 -6.75 -4.95
N SER A 88 -5.96 -7.93 -4.62
CA SER A 88 -7.32 -8.00 -4.08
C SER A 88 -7.40 -7.45 -2.66
N ALA A 89 -6.35 -7.62 -1.85
CA ALA A 89 -6.29 -7.09 -0.49
C ALA A 89 -6.36 -5.56 -0.43
N VAL A 90 -5.99 -4.83 -1.50
CA VAL A 90 -6.22 -3.37 -1.60
C VAL A 90 -7.70 -3.02 -1.47
N ARG A 91 -8.60 -3.88 -1.94
CA ARG A 91 -10.05 -3.62 -1.90
C ARG A 91 -10.66 -3.82 -0.52
N ASP A 92 -9.90 -4.41 0.41
CA ASP A 92 -10.30 -4.57 1.80
C ASP A 92 -9.88 -3.35 2.63
N VAL A 93 -10.87 -2.67 3.21
CA VAL A 93 -10.70 -1.49 4.08
C VAL A 93 -9.70 -1.76 5.21
N ARG A 94 -9.68 -2.97 5.77
CA ARG A 94 -8.84 -3.34 6.91
C ARG A 94 -7.36 -3.44 6.54
N ARG A 95 -7.07 -3.82 5.29
CA ARG A 95 -5.72 -4.07 4.76
C ARG A 95 -5.19 -2.90 3.94
N PHE A 96 -6.06 -2.03 3.44
CA PHE A 96 -5.71 -0.89 2.60
C PHE A 96 -4.57 -0.04 3.19
N ASN A 97 -4.65 0.30 4.48
CA ASN A 97 -3.63 1.13 5.14
C ASN A 97 -2.29 0.40 5.26
N TYR A 98 -2.29 -0.91 5.49
CA TYR A 98 -1.09 -1.73 5.52
C TYR A 98 -0.40 -1.73 4.16
N ILE A 99 -1.16 -1.92 3.08
CA ILE A 99 -0.65 -1.94 1.72
C ILE A 99 -0.13 -0.55 1.33
N CYS A 100 -0.86 0.52 1.65
CA CYS A 100 -0.38 1.88 1.41
C CYS A 100 0.94 2.15 2.12
N ALA A 101 1.10 1.71 3.37
CA ALA A 101 2.36 1.85 4.08
C ALA A 101 3.48 1.02 3.42
N LEU A 102 3.20 -0.21 2.99
CA LEU A 102 4.19 -1.03 2.27
C LEU A 102 4.67 -0.35 0.98
N LEU A 103 3.74 0.14 0.16
CA LEU A 103 4.06 0.88 -1.06
C LEU A 103 4.86 2.15 -0.75
N ASP A 104 4.56 2.84 0.35
CA ASP A 104 5.25 4.06 0.77
C ASP A 104 6.72 3.82 1.12
N HIS A 105 7.04 2.64 1.67
CA HIS A 105 8.41 2.19 1.91
C HIS A 105 9.11 1.79 0.59
N LEU A 106 8.43 1.02 -0.27
CA LEU A 106 8.99 0.54 -1.54
C LEU A 106 9.31 1.68 -2.51
N ILE A 107 8.43 2.66 -2.66
CA ILE A 107 8.72 3.86 -3.49
C ILE A 107 9.87 4.66 -2.88
N GLY A 108 9.94 4.74 -1.55
CA GLY A 108 10.98 5.49 -0.84
C GLY A 108 12.39 4.88 -0.97
N GLN A 109 12.50 3.57 -1.18
CA GLN A 109 13.78 2.85 -1.31
C GLN A 109 14.32 2.80 -2.76
N GLN A 110 13.83 3.68 -3.64
CA GLN A 110 14.15 3.76 -5.08
C GLN A 110 13.70 2.54 -5.87
N MET A 111 12.48 2.62 -6.40
CA MET A 111 11.90 1.68 -7.36
C MET A 111 12.85 1.23 -8.47
N THR A 112 13.74 2.12 -8.93
CA THR A 112 14.73 1.88 -9.98
C THR A 112 15.77 0.81 -9.65
N GLY A 113 16.03 0.53 -8.37
CA GLY A 113 16.98 -0.51 -7.95
C GLY A 113 16.40 -1.93 -8.00
N MET A 114 15.08 -2.05 -8.05
CA MET A 114 14.37 -3.33 -8.03
C MET A 114 14.31 -4.01 -9.40
N SER A 115 14.05 -5.31 -9.43
CA SER A 115 13.82 -6.04 -10.68
C SER A 115 12.63 -5.48 -11.45
N GLY A 116 12.67 -5.54 -12.79
CA GLY A 116 11.57 -5.07 -13.64
C GLY A 116 10.23 -5.76 -13.34
N CYS A 117 10.24 -7.05 -13.00
CA CYS A 117 9.03 -7.78 -12.59
C CYS A 117 8.44 -7.21 -11.29
N THR A 118 9.29 -6.90 -10.32
CA THR A 118 8.84 -6.31 -9.05
C THR A 118 8.35 -4.87 -9.22
N GLN A 119 8.99 -4.09 -10.10
CA GLN A 119 8.50 -2.76 -10.47
C GLN A 119 7.10 -2.82 -11.11
N LYS A 120 6.88 -3.74 -12.07
CA LYS A 120 5.56 -3.98 -12.69
C LYS A 120 4.50 -4.32 -11.64
N ALA A 121 4.82 -5.24 -10.73
CA ALA A 121 3.92 -5.64 -9.64
C ALA A 121 3.58 -4.46 -8.72
N LEU A 122 4.56 -3.62 -8.36
CA LEU A 122 4.32 -2.43 -7.55
C LEU A 122 3.39 -1.43 -8.25
N LEU A 123 3.66 -1.13 -9.53
CA LEU A 123 2.83 -0.19 -10.29
C LEU A 123 1.41 -0.73 -10.50
N ALA A 124 1.24 -2.04 -10.66
CA ALA A 124 -0.09 -2.67 -10.69
C ALA A 124 -0.83 -2.51 -9.35
N MET A 125 -0.15 -2.69 -8.22
CA MET A 125 -0.75 -2.44 -6.90
C MET A 125 -1.07 -0.96 -6.68
N LEU A 126 -0.20 -0.03 -7.12
CA LEU A 126 -0.45 1.41 -7.02
C LEU A 126 -1.66 1.84 -7.86
N GLU A 127 -1.83 1.29 -9.05
CA GLU A 127 -3.02 1.52 -9.88
C GLU A 127 -4.28 0.96 -9.21
N GLU A 128 -4.20 -0.19 -8.55
CA GLU A 128 -5.30 -0.73 -7.75
C GLU A 128 -5.64 0.18 -6.56
N VAL A 129 -4.64 0.70 -5.86
CA VAL A 129 -4.82 1.65 -4.76
C VAL A 129 -5.48 2.93 -5.26
N ALA A 130 -5.04 3.46 -6.41
CA ALA A 130 -5.62 4.66 -7.00
C ALA A 130 -7.09 4.45 -7.38
N ARG A 131 -7.41 3.33 -8.02
CA ARG A 131 -8.80 2.99 -8.38
C ARG A 131 -9.67 2.83 -7.15
N TYR A 132 -9.21 2.10 -6.15
CA TYR A 132 -9.98 1.89 -4.93
C TYR A 132 -10.16 3.19 -4.15
N ALA A 133 -9.09 3.96 -3.91
CA ALA A 133 -9.16 5.25 -3.21
C ALA A 133 -10.10 6.23 -3.91
N THR A 134 -10.11 6.24 -5.25
CA THR A 134 -10.98 7.14 -6.03
C THR A 134 -12.44 6.76 -5.95
N THR A 135 -12.77 5.46 -6.07
CA THR A 135 -14.16 4.98 -6.01
C THR A 135 -14.74 5.00 -4.60
N SER A 136 -13.96 4.57 -3.60
CA SER A 136 -14.40 4.41 -2.20
C SER A 136 -14.17 5.64 -1.32
N GLN A 137 -13.39 6.62 -1.79
CA GLN A 137 -12.95 7.79 -1.02
C GLN A 137 -12.21 7.44 0.29
N HIS A 138 -11.64 6.24 0.36
CA HIS A 138 -10.95 5.76 1.55
C HIS A 138 -9.53 6.35 1.68
N ASN A 139 -9.19 6.83 2.88
CA ASN A 139 -7.90 7.40 3.26
C ASN A 139 -7.23 8.29 2.17
N PRO A 140 -7.82 9.46 1.87
CA PRO A 140 -7.31 10.38 0.85
C PRO A 140 -5.90 10.87 1.14
N ARG A 141 -5.53 10.95 2.42
CA ARG A 141 -4.22 11.45 2.86
C ARG A 141 -3.10 10.46 2.58
N GLY A 142 -3.32 9.18 2.88
CA GLY A 142 -2.38 8.10 2.56
C GLY A 142 -2.13 8.05 1.05
N PHE A 143 -3.20 8.09 0.27
CA PHE A 143 -3.12 8.10 -1.19
C PHE A 143 -2.35 9.31 -1.74
N ARG A 144 -2.67 10.54 -1.31
CA ARG A 144 -1.93 11.76 -1.73
C ARG A 144 -0.44 11.70 -1.39
N ARG A 145 -0.07 11.11 -0.24
CA ARG A 145 1.34 10.93 0.13
C ARG A 145 2.07 10.01 -0.86
N LEU A 146 1.47 8.88 -1.20
CA LEU A 146 2.02 7.94 -2.19
C LEU A 146 2.22 8.61 -3.56
N LEU A 147 1.22 9.35 -4.01
CA LEU A 147 1.29 10.07 -5.28
C LEU A 147 2.40 11.11 -5.31
N ASN A 148 2.60 11.86 -4.22
CA ASN A 148 3.68 12.83 -4.15
C ASN A 148 5.06 12.16 -4.23
N LYS A 149 5.24 11.00 -3.58
CA LYS A 149 6.48 10.22 -3.73
C LYS A 149 6.65 9.68 -5.16
N LEU A 150 5.57 9.19 -5.77
CA LEU A 150 5.58 8.69 -7.15
C LEU A 150 5.93 9.82 -8.15
N ARG A 151 5.38 11.02 -7.96
CA ARG A 151 5.72 12.21 -8.76
C ARG A 151 7.18 12.60 -8.59
N ALA A 152 7.68 12.63 -7.34
CA ALA A 152 9.07 12.94 -7.05
C ALA A 152 10.02 11.93 -7.73
N LEU A 153 9.69 10.64 -7.65
CA LEU A 153 10.45 9.57 -8.29
C LEU A 153 10.46 9.71 -9.82
N SER A 154 9.28 9.89 -10.43
CA SER A 154 9.17 10.11 -11.89
C SER A 154 9.93 11.34 -12.36
N THR A 155 9.91 12.43 -11.58
CA THR A 155 10.64 13.66 -11.91
C THR A 155 12.15 13.44 -11.80
N ALA A 156 12.61 12.77 -10.74
CA ALA A 156 14.02 12.45 -10.55
C ALA A 156 14.57 11.60 -11.71
N GLU A 157 13.82 10.58 -12.12
CA GLU A 157 14.17 9.74 -13.28
C GLU A 157 14.27 10.55 -14.58
N ARG A 158 13.27 11.40 -14.88
CA ARG A 158 13.26 12.25 -16.09
C ARG A 158 14.37 13.31 -16.10
N SER A 159 14.80 13.77 -14.92
CA SER A 159 15.85 14.80 -14.77
C SER A 159 17.28 14.25 -14.77
N SER A 160 17.46 12.94 -14.78
CA SER A 160 18.78 12.31 -14.70
C SER A 160 19.54 12.50 -16.01
N CYS A 161 20.62 13.28 -15.95
CA CYS A 161 21.35 13.80 -17.12
C CYS A 161 22.36 12.83 -17.74
N TRP A 162 22.56 11.64 -17.16
CA TRP A 162 23.54 10.66 -17.62
C TRP A 162 22.88 9.29 -17.83
N GLY A 163 22.32 9.12 -19.03
CA GLY A 163 21.61 7.91 -19.41
C GLY A 163 20.22 7.85 -18.78
N GLY A 164 19.21 7.59 -19.60
CA GLY A 164 17.88 7.25 -19.09
C GLY A 164 17.94 6.03 -18.16
N PRO A 165 16.83 5.68 -17.50
CA PRO A 165 16.83 4.61 -16.53
C PRO A 165 17.28 3.29 -17.16
N LEU A 166 18.15 2.56 -16.44
CA LEU A 166 18.75 1.31 -16.91
C LEU A 166 17.66 0.26 -17.18
N GLY A 167 17.65 -0.34 -18.37
CA GLY A 167 16.70 -1.40 -18.73
C GLY A 167 16.06 -1.22 -20.11
N SER A 168 15.01 -2.01 -20.36
CA SER A 168 14.27 -1.96 -21.63
C SER A 168 13.52 -0.64 -21.78
N GLN A 169 13.71 0.06 -22.90
CA GLN A 169 12.97 1.30 -23.21
C GLN A 169 11.45 1.05 -23.22
N LEU A 170 11.02 -0.11 -23.71
CA LEU A 170 9.60 -0.50 -23.71
C LEU A 170 9.05 -0.59 -22.29
N LEU A 171 9.79 -1.20 -21.37
CA LEU A 171 9.40 -1.31 -19.96
C LEU A 171 9.19 0.08 -19.34
N TRP A 172 10.12 1.00 -19.61
CA TRP A 172 10.04 2.36 -19.08
C TRP A 172 8.91 3.17 -19.69
N HIS A 173 8.63 3.01 -20.98
CA HIS A 173 7.44 3.59 -21.60
C HIS A 173 6.15 3.08 -20.94
N GLN A 174 6.05 1.77 -20.69
CA GLN A 174 4.92 1.17 -19.99
C GLN A 174 4.79 1.72 -18.56
N HIS A 175 5.90 1.83 -17.82
CA HIS A 175 5.91 2.40 -16.47
C HIS A 175 5.46 3.85 -16.47
N THR A 176 5.97 4.66 -17.40
CA THR A 176 5.61 6.08 -17.54
C THR A 176 4.12 6.22 -17.84
N ALA A 177 3.61 5.49 -18.84
CA ALA A 177 2.19 5.50 -19.18
C ALA A 177 1.30 5.09 -17.99
N LYS A 178 1.72 4.09 -17.23
CA LYS A 178 1.00 3.62 -16.03
C LYS A 178 1.02 4.66 -14.91
N ILE A 179 2.16 5.29 -14.66
CA ILE A 179 2.28 6.39 -13.71
C ILE A 179 1.36 7.54 -14.12
N ASP A 180 1.37 7.96 -15.38
CA ASP A 180 0.51 9.05 -15.87
C ASP A 180 -0.98 8.70 -15.71
N ARG A 181 -1.39 7.46 -15.97
CA ARG A 181 -2.75 6.99 -15.67
C ARG A 181 -3.11 7.12 -14.19
N ILE A 182 -2.22 6.68 -13.29
CA ILE A 182 -2.42 6.78 -11.84
C ILE A 182 -2.56 8.25 -11.42
N LEU A 183 -1.72 9.13 -11.97
CA LEU A 183 -1.75 10.57 -11.67
C LEU A 183 -3.03 11.24 -12.20
N ASN A 184 -3.57 10.78 -13.33
CA ASN A 184 -4.85 11.25 -13.86
C ASN A 184 -6.03 10.77 -13.01
N MET A 185 -6.05 9.51 -12.55
CA MET A 185 -7.08 9.07 -11.58
C MET A 185 -7.07 9.94 -10.32
N ALA A 186 -5.89 10.38 -9.90
CA ALA A 186 -5.74 11.26 -8.75
C ALA A 186 -6.19 12.70 -8.99
N SER A 187 -6.15 13.23 -10.23
CA SER A 187 -6.64 14.57 -10.51
C SER A 187 -8.17 14.64 -10.47
N GLU A 188 -8.84 13.53 -10.78
CA GLU A 188 -10.30 13.36 -10.64
C GLU A 188 -10.74 13.13 -9.19
N PHE A 189 -9.81 12.90 -8.28
CA PHE A 189 -10.12 12.59 -6.89
C PHE A 189 -10.64 13.81 -6.11
N GLN A 190 -11.96 13.85 -5.94
CA GLN A 190 -12.63 14.81 -5.06
C GLN A 190 -13.43 14.07 -3.98
N ILE A 191 -13.34 14.55 -2.73
CA ILE A 191 -14.22 14.09 -1.64
C ILE A 191 -15.61 14.65 -1.94
N LYS A 192 -16.60 13.76 -2.03
CA LYS A 192 -17.98 14.12 -2.40
C LYS A 192 -18.67 14.59 -1.13
N GLU A 193 -19.19 15.80 -1.15
CA GLU A 193 -19.99 16.29 -0.05
C GLU A 193 -21.34 15.55 0.00
N PRO A 194 -21.85 15.21 1.19
CA PRO A 194 -23.22 14.73 1.33
C PRO A 194 -24.22 15.73 0.77
N HIS A 195 -25.37 15.26 0.28
CA HIS A 195 -26.45 16.14 -0.17
C HIS A 195 -26.84 17.12 0.95
N PRO A 196 -27.07 18.43 0.68
CA PRO A 196 -27.30 19.44 1.70
C PRO A 196 -28.49 19.13 2.63
N ASP A 197 -29.51 18.47 2.08
CA ASP A 197 -30.75 18.06 2.77
C ASP A 197 -30.62 16.73 3.53
N LEU A 198 -29.45 16.08 3.48
CA LEU A 198 -29.22 14.83 4.19
C LEU A 198 -29.06 15.13 5.69
N HIS A 199 -30.00 14.61 6.48
CA HIS A 199 -30.01 14.68 7.93
C HIS A 199 -30.02 13.27 8.55
N PRO A 200 -29.47 13.09 9.77
CA PRO A 200 -28.81 14.10 10.59
C PRO A 200 -27.37 14.41 10.13
N LYS A 201 -26.94 15.67 10.32
CA LYS A 201 -25.53 16.07 10.13
C LYS A 201 -24.72 15.67 11.37
N LEU A 202 -23.39 15.54 11.24
CA LEU A 202 -22.51 15.14 12.35
C LEU A 202 -22.69 16.02 13.59
N LEU A 203 -22.75 17.35 13.41
CA LEU A 203 -22.92 18.32 14.50
C LEU A 203 -24.34 18.36 15.07
N ASN A 204 -25.30 17.65 14.47
CA ASN A 204 -26.64 17.51 15.02
C ASN A 204 -26.71 16.36 16.06
N LEU A 205 -25.65 15.57 16.18
CA LEU A 205 -25.57 14.51 17.18
C LEU A 205 -25.32 15.13 18.57
N PRO A 206 -25.81 14.50 19.66
CA PRO A 206 -25.41 14.88 21.00
C PRO A 206 -23.88 14.88 21.14
N GLU A 207 -23.35 15.82 21.90
CA GLU A 207 -21.91 15.98 22.13
C GLU A 207 -21.24 14.66 22.58
N GLU A 208 -21.96 13.85 23.34
CA GLU A 208 -21.42 12.61 23.91
C GLU A 208 -21.21 11.55 22.82
N CYS A 209 -22.05 11.56 21.79
CA CYS A 209 -21.90 10.72 20.61
C CYS A 209 -20.71 11.19 19.76
N ILE A 210 -20.55 12.51 19.58
CA ILE A 210 -19.41 13.08 18.85
C ILE A 210 -18.11 12.74 19.58
N ARG A 211 -18.08 12.87 20.91
CA ARG A 211 -16.94 12.48 21.75
C ARG A 211 -16.58 11.01 21.59
N GLU A 212 -17.55 10.10 21.60
CA GLU A 212 -17.28 8.69 21.35
C GLU A 212 -16.73 8.43 19.94
N ILE A 213 -17.18 9.16 18.91
CA ILE A 213 -16.61 9.09 17.55
C ILE A 213 -15.14 9.55 17.56
N ILE A 214 -14.86 10.69 18.20
CA ILE A 214 -13.50 11.25 18.33
C ILE A 214 -12.58 10.28 19.10
N LEU A 215 -13.07 9.62 20.14
CA LEU A 215 -12.33 8.61 20.90
C LEU A 215 -11.96 7.36 20.07
N ARG A 216 -12.60 7.12 18.92
CA ARG A 216 -12.21 6.03 18.00
C ARG A 216 -11.14 6.41 16.99
N LEU A 217 -10.76 7.68 16.91
CA LEU A 217 -9.65 8.10 16.06
C LEU A 217 -8.32 7.67 16.66
N SER A 218 -7.65 6.74 15.98
CA SER A 218 -6.37 6.16 16.44
C SER A 218 -5.15 6.98 16.00
N ASP A 219 -5.24 7.88 15.01
CA ASP A 219 -4.14 8.76 14.61
C ASP A 219 -4.30 10.17 15.22
N HIS A 220 -3.29 10.61 15.97
CA HIS A 220 -3.19 11.97 16.51
C HIS A 220 -3.29 13.07 15.44
N ARG A 221 -2.88 12.80 14.21
CA ARG A 221 -2.96 13.78 13.13
C ARG A 221 -4.39 13.96 12.63
N ASP A 222 -5.20 12.91 12.71
CA ASP A 222 -6.61 12.97 12.34
C ASP A 222 -7.41 13.67 13.46
N LEU A 223 -7.04 13.47 14.73
CA LEU A 223 -7.54 14.29 15.83
C LEU A 223 -7.23 15.78 15.64
N THR A 224 -5.99 16.10 15.26
CA THR A 224 -5.57 17.50 15.03
C THR A 224 -6.30 18.12 13.85
N ALA A 225 -6.48 17.37 12.75
CA ALA A 225 -7.24 17.84 11.60
C ALA A 225 -8.73 18.04 11.92
N SER A 226 -9.32 17.15 12.72
CA SER A 226 -10.70 17.28 13.21
C SER A 226 -10.88 18.50 14.11
N ALA A 227 -9.90 18.83 14.97
CA ALA A 227 -9.95 20.05 15.77
C ALA A 227 -9.84 21.33 14.92
N GLN A 228 -9.23 21.25 13.74
CA GLN A 228 -9.10 22.39 12.82
C GLN A 228 -10.34 22.59 11.94
N SER A 229 -11.28 21.63 11.91
CA SER A 229 -12.45 21.74 11.03
C SER A 229 -13.59 22.55 11.64
N CYS A 230 -13.81 22.48 12.96
CA CYS A 230 -14.79 23.33 13.66
C CYS A 230 -14.52 23.44 15.18
N ASP A 231 -15.09 24.46 15.81
CA ASP A 231 -14.84 24.81 17.21
C ASP A 231 -15.43 23.79 18.19
N GLU A 232 -16.59 23.19 17.89
CA GLU A 232 -17.23 22.19 18.73
C GLU A 232 -16.35 20.93 18.85
N ILE A 233 -15.82 20.46 17.71
CA ILE A 233 -14.89 19.33 17.69
C ILE A 233 -13.55 19.72 18.33
N CYS A 234 -13.09 20.97 18.14
CA CYS A 234 -11.89 21.48 18.81
C CYS A 234 -12.00 21.39 20.33
N SER A 235 -13.14 21.80 20.89
CA SER A 235 -13.42 21.70 22.33
C SER A 235 -13.29 20.25 22.82
N ILE A 236 -13.94 19.31 22.13
CA ILE A 236 -13.91 17.87 22.47
C ILE A 236 -12.50 17.29 22.36
N VAL A 237 -11.77 17.60 21.28
CA VAL A 237 -10.40 17.07 21.06
C VAL A 237 -9.42 17.60 22.12
N ASN A 238 -9.65 18.78 22.68
CA ASN A 238 -8.79 19.34 23.73
C ASN A 238 -9.07 18.76 25.13
N GLU A 239 -10.07 17.90 25.28
CA GLU A 239 -10.31 17.19 26.53
C GLU A 239 -9.15 16.25 26.88
N GLN A 240 -8.77 16.27 28.16
CA GLN A 240 -7.71 15.40 28.69
C GLN A 240 -8.04 13.90 28.53
N ARG A 241 -9.33 13.53 28.51
CA ARG A 241 -9.77 12.15 28.28
C ARG A 241 -9.35 11.65 26.88
N VAL A 242 -9.50 12.47 25.84
CA VAL A 242 -9.19 12.06 24.45
C VAL A 242 -7.72 11.72 24.31
N TRP A 243 -6.83 12.61 24.77
CA TRP A 243 -5.39 12.38 24.71
C TRP A 243 -4.91 11.27 25.63
N ARG A 244 -5.56 11.08 26.80
CA ARG A 244 -5.27 9.96 27.69
C ARG A 244 -5.57 8.62 27.05
N GLU A 245 -6.75 8.46 26.45
CA GLU A 245 -7.13 7.19 25.81
C GLU A 245 -6.28 6.94 24.56
N LEU A 246 -5.96 7.97 23.78
CA LEU A 246 -5.00 7.87 22.68
C LEU A 246 -3.61 7.42 23.18
N THR A 247 -3.14 7.95 24.30
CA THR A 247 -1.86 7.57 24.91
C THR A 247 -1.86 6.11 25.33
N LYS A 248 -2.89 5.67 26.08
CA LYS A 248 -3.05 4.27 26.49
C LYS A 248 -3.22 3.31 25.30
N PHE A 249 -3.77 3.80 24.18
CA PHE A 249 -3.89 3.00 22.98
C PHE A 249 -2.52 2.72 22.36
N HIS A 250 -1.60 3.70 22.31
CA HIS A 250 -0.29 3.55 21.63
C HIS A 250 0.84 3.04 22.52
N PHE A 251 0.80 3.33 23.82
CA PHE A 251 1.92 3.09 24.74
C PHE A 251 1.53 2.11 25.85
N THR A 252 2.51 1.34 26.31
CA THR A 252 2.31 0.43 27.45
C THR A 252 2.27 1.21 28.77
N THR A 253 1.62 0.66 29.80
CA THR A 253 1.57 1.28 31.13
C THR A 253 2.97 1.61 31.66
N GLN A 254 3.94 0.71 31.44
CA GLN A 254 5.34 0.92 31.84
C GLN A 254 5.98 2.12 31.14
N GLN A 255 5.75 2.29 29.84
CA GLN A 255 6.26 3.45 29.10
C GLN A 255 5.66 4.76 29.62
N ILE A 256 4.37 4.74 29.93
CA ILE A 256 3.64 5.91 30.44
C ILE A 256 4.13 6.28 31.85
N GLU A 257 4.30 5.31 32.74
CA GLU A 257 4.80 5.52 34.12
C GLU A 257 6.19 6.15 34.17
N LEU A 258 7.05 5.87 33.19
CA LEU A 258 8.38 6.46 33.10
C LEU A 258 8.37 7.96 32.75
N VAL A 259 7.31 8.45 32.12
CA VAL A 259 7.18 9.84 31.65
C VAL A 259 6.19 10.64 32.50
N LEU A 260 5.34 9.98 33.28
CA LEU A 260 4.38 10.63 34.16
C LEU A 260 5.10 11.49 35.22
N PRO A 261 4.74 12.77 35.35
CA PRO A 261 5.18 13.60 36.47
C PRO A 261 4.77 12.98 37.80
N LYS A 262 5.63 13.11 38.82
CA LYS A 262 5.32 12.67 40.19
C LYS A 262 4.23 13.54 40.84
N ASP A 263 4.09 14.78 40.40
CA ASP A 263 3.08 15.73 40.86
C ASP A 263 1.87 15.70 39.91
N THR A 264 0.68 15.43 40.45
CA THR A 264 -0.57 15.19 39.71
C THR A 264 -1.32 16.46 39.29
N GLU A 265 -0.92 17.64 39.78
CA GLU A 265 -1.70 18.89 39.63
C GLU A 265 -1.65 19.50 38.22
N THR A 266 -0.69 19.10 37.37
CA THR A 266 -0.51 19.67 36.01
C THR A 266 -0.38 18.59 34.93
N LEU A 267 -1.24 17.57 34.98
CA LEU A 267 -1.24 16.48 34.00
C LEU A 267 -1.90 16.91 32.68
N ASP A 268 -1.08 17.28 31.69
CA ASP A 268 -1.51 17.45 30.30
C ASP A 268 -1.15 16.24 29.45
N TRP A 269 -2.14 15.41 29.15
CA TRP A 269 -2.01 14.19 28.34
C TRP A 269 -1.55 14.46 26.91
N LYS A 270 -1.81 15.66 26.36
CA LYS A 270 -1.33 16.02 25.01
C LYS A 270 0.18 16.21 25.01
N ILE A 271 0.74 16.80 26.06
CA ILE A 271 2.19 16.96 26.23
C ILE A 271 2.84 15.58 26.47
N ILE A 272 2.25 14.77 27.36
CA ILE A 272 2.72 13.41 27.66
C ILE A 272 2.75 12.55 26.39
N PHE A 273 1.66 12.56 25.60
CA PHE A 273 1.58 11.86 24.33
C PHE A 273 2.70 12.25 23.38
N ASN A 274 2.94 13.56 23.20
CA ASN A 274 3.99 14.04 22.30
C ASN A 274 5.40 13.69 22.79
N SER A 275 5.62 13.70 24.11
CA SER A 275 6.87 13.25 24.72
C SER A 275 7.11 11.75 24.44
N LEU A 276 6.12 10.90 24.75
CA LEU A 276 6.19 9.45 24.49
C LEU A 276 6.39 9.15 23.00
N LYS A 277 5.69 9.86 22.12
CA LYS A 277 5.84 9.74 20.67
C LYS A 277 7.27 10.06 20.22
N LYS A 278 7.91 11.05 20.83
CA LYS A 278 9.29 11.44 20.51
C LYS A 278 10.30 10.39 20.99
N VAL A 279 10.05 9.79 22.16
CA VAL A 279 10.97 8.82 22.79
C VAL A 279 10.84 7.42 22.19
N TYR A 280 9.62 6.92 22.04
CA TYR A 280 9.34 5.52 21.68
C TYR A 280 8.81 5.34 20.24
N GLY A 281 8.40 6.42 19.57
CA GLY A 281 7.62 6.31 18.34
C GLY A 281 6.19 5.83 18.60
N LEU A 282 5.41 5.60 17.53
CA LEU A 282 4.08 5.01 17.64
C LEU A 282 4.16 3.51 17.38
N ASN A 283 3.34 2.71 18.07
CA ASN A 283 3.33 1.27 17.91
C ASN A 283 2.74 0.87 16.54
N GLU A 284 3.59 0.36 15.64
CA GLU A 284 3.21 -0.07 14.28
C GLU A 284 2.12 -1.16 14.29
N GLU A 285 2.08 -2.02 15.31
CA GLU A 285 1.10 -3.11 15.37
C GLU A 285 -0.34 -2.61 15.51
N ARG A 286 -0.52 -1.40 16.06
CA ARG A 286 -1.83 -0.79 16.32
C ARG A 286 -2.24 0.21 15.25
N GLN A 287 -1.38 0.46 14.26
CA GLN A 287 -1.66 1.40 13.16
C GLN A 287 -2.52 0.78 12.07
N TYR A 288 -2.57 -0.55 11.98
CA TYR A 288 -3.24 -1.26 10.90
C TYR A 288 -4.33 -2.17 11.48
N ALA A 289 -5.54 -2.09 10.92
CA ALA A 289 -6.66 -2.92 11.35
C ALA A 289 -6.41 -4.41 11.05
N GLU A 290 -5.70 -4.71 9.96
CA GLU A 290 -5.17 -6.02 9.68
C GLU A 290 -3.71 -5.94 9.20
N MET A 291 -2.91 -6.92 9.61
CA MET A 291 -1.52 -7.08 9.21
C MET A 291 -1.25 -8.53 8.83
N LEU A 292 -0.20 -8.72 8.03
CA LEU A 292 0.36 -10.05 7.80
C LEU A 292 0.85 -10.67 9.11
N SER A 293 0.80 -12.00 9.15
CA SER A 293 1.33 -12.79 10.25
C SER A 293 2.31 -13.84 9.77
N LEU A 294 3.36 -14.05 10.53
CA LEU A 294 4.36 -15.08 10.29
C LEU A 294 4.12 -16.26 11.23
N CYS A 295 3.85 -17.43 10.65
CA CYS A 295 3.85 -18.67 11.39
C CYS A 295 5.30 -19.09 11.71
N LYS A 296 5.59 -19.31 13.00
CA LYS A 296 6.94 -19.72 13.45
C LYS A 296 7.31 -21.15 13.03
N TYR A 297 6.30 -21.98 12.77
CA TYR A 297 6.44 -23.40 12.46
C TYR A 297 6.65 -23.65 10.97
N CYS A 298 5.70 -23.25 10.12
CA CYS A 298 5.77 -23.48 8.67
C CYS A 298 6.41 -22.31 7.88
N ARG A 299 6.83 -21.24 8.57
CA ARG A 299 7.44 -20.03 7.96
C ARG A 299 6.59 -19.44 6.84
N CYS A 300 5.28 -19.47 7.05
CA CYS A 300 4.31 -18.95 6.12
C CYS A 300 3.83 -17.57 6.57
N LEU A 301 3.82 -16.62 5.64
CA LEU A 301 3.14 -15.33 5.74
C LEU A 301 1.70 -15.47 5.27
N PHE A 302 0.76 -14.83 5.96
CA PHE A 302 -0.66 -14.89 5.62
C PHE A 302 -1.47 -13.75 6.27
N TRP A 303 -2.68 -13.53 5.78
CA TRP A 303 -3.67 -12.62 6.38
C TRP A 303 -4.48 -13.36 7.46
N LYS A 304 -4.47 -12.86 8.71
CA LYS A 304 -5.13 -13.55 9.84
C LYS A 304 -6.60 -13.84 9.59
N SER A 305 -7.32 -12.92 8.94
CA SER A 305 -8.75 -13.08 8.67
C SER A 305 -9.05 -14.15 7.61
N LEU A 306 -8.09 -14.46 6.74
CA LEU A 306 -8.24 -15.49 5.73
C LEU A 306 -7.75 -16.84 6.21
N GLY A 307 -6.93 -16.88 7.26
CA GLY A 307 -6.34 -18.07 7.88
C GLY A 307 -5.00 -18.49 7.25
N HIS A 308 -4.44 -19.62 7.69
CA HIS A 308 -3.18 -20.14 7.18
C HIS A 308 -3.17 -21.67 6.98
N PRO A 309 -2.51 -22.19 5.94
CA PRO A 309 -2.42 -23.62 5.71
C PRO A 309 -1.22 -24.19 6.50
N CYS A 310 -1.36 -24.31 7.82
CA CYS A 310 -0.29 -24.85 8.64
C CYS A 310 -0.31 -26.37 8.70
N ILE A 311 0.85 -26.99 8.49
CA ILE A 311 1.06 -28.43 8.75
C ILE A 311 0.73 -28.78 10.21
N ALA A 312 0.93 -27.84 11.14
CA ALA A 312 0.63 -28.04 12.55
C ALA A 312 -0.87 -28.16 12.86
N GLU A 313 -1.74 -27.64 11.99
CA GLU A 313 -3.19 -27.82 12.10
C GLU A 313 -3.66 -29.08 11.37
N GLN A 314 -2.92 -29.51 10.35
CA GLN A 314 -3.26 -30.66 9.50
C GLN A 314 -2.79 -32.01 10.07
N CYS A 315 -1.78 -32.02 10.97
CA CYS A 315 -1.23 -33.24 11.57
C CYS A 315 -1.45 -33.29 13.09
N PRO A 316 -2.33 -34.18 13.60
CA PRO A 316 -2.61 -34.32 15.04
C PRO A 316 -1.38 -34.65 15.87
N ASP A 317 -0.47 -35.49 15.35
CA ASP A 317 0.75 -35.90 16.06
C ASP A 317 1.72 -34.73 16.26
N PHE A 318 1.86 -33.87 15.25
CA PHE A 318 2.67 -32.66 15.37
C PHE A 318 2.04 -31.67 16.36
N LYS A 319 0.71 -31.55 16.35
CA LYS A 319 -0.05 -30.72 17.30
C LYS A 319 0.12 -31.21 18.75
N ALA A 320 0.09 -32.52 18.98
CA ALA A 320 0.31 -33.12 20.30
C ALA A 320 1.73 -32.82 20.81
N ARG A 321 2.74 -32.99 19.96
CA ARG A 321 4.15 -32.65 20.29
C ARG A 321 4.33 -31.17 20.61
N LEU A 322 3.61 -30.28 19.93
CA LEU A 322 3.61 -28.84 20.26
C LEU A 322 2.92 -28.54 21.59
N GLN A 323 1.84 -29.26 21.93
CA GLN A 323 1.18 -29.11 23.23
C GLN A 323 2.08 -29.55 24.38
N GLU A 324 2.80 -30.65 24.23
CA GLU A 324 3.78 -31.14 25.21
C GLU A 324 4.97 -30.17 25.39
N ALA A 325 5.36 -29.45 24.33
CA ALA A 325 6.48 -28.51 24.34
C ALA A 325 6.11 -27.08 24.84
N GLY A 326 4.93 -26.89 25.45
CA GLY A 326 4.49 -25.59 25.97
C GLY A 326 3.42 -24.87 25.15
N GLY A 327 2.77 -25.56 24.20
CA GLY A 327 1.63 -25.06 23.44
C GLY A 327 1.97 -24.37 22.12
N ILE A 328 0.93 -24.07 21.34
CA ILE A 328 1.04 -23.36 20.06
C ILE A 328 1.25 -21.88 20.36
N THR A 329 2.43 -21.36 20.00
CA THR A 329 2.70 -19.93 20.09
C THR A 329 1.93 -19.20 19.00
N PRO A 330 1.25 -18.07 19.29
CA PRO A 330 0.52 -17.34 18.28
C PRO A 330 1.46 -16.84 17.16
N PRO A 331 0.95 -16.76 15.92
CA PRO A 331 1.67 -16.15 14.80
C PRO A 331 2.11 -14.73 15.14
N ALA A 332 3.35 -14.38 14.76
CA ALA A 332 3.91 -13.05 15.03
C ALA A 332 3.38 -12.04 13.99
N PRO A 333 2.91 -10.84 14.40
CA PRO A 333 2.53 -9.80 13.45
C PRO A 333 3.76 -9.32 12.67
N VAL A 334 3.55 -8.98 11.40
CA VAL A 334 4.61 -8.51 10.51
C VAL A 334 4.25 -7.12 9.99
N PRO A 335 4.81 -6.04 10.58
CA PRO A 335 4.65 -4.69 10.07
C PRO A 335 5.22 -4.53 8.64
N PRO A 336 4.78 -3.53 7.86
CA PRO A 336 5.25 -3.32 6.48
C PRO A 336 6.78 -3.21 6.38
N SER A 337 7.41 -2.51 7.33
CA SER A 337 8.86 -2.35 7.41
C SER A 337 9.60 -3.67 7.67
N ALA A 338 9.03 -4.55 8.49
CA ALA A 338 9.57 -5.87 8.79
C ALA A 338 9.36 -6.86 7.65
N PHE A 339 8.23 -6.78 6.94
CA PHE A 339 7.93 -7.61 5.77
C PHE A 339 9.02 -7.49 4.71
N LEU A 340 9.47 -6.26 4.42
CA LEU A 340 10.51 -6.00 3.43
C LEU A 340 11.86 -6.63 3.78
N LYS A 341 12.17 -6.85 5.07
CA LYS A 341 13.42 -7.49 5.51
C LYS A 341 13.53 -8.96 5.11
N PHE A 342 12.43 -9.60 4.71
CA PHE A 342 12.45 -10.97 4.21
C PHE A 342 12.92 -11.06 2.76
N PHE A 343 12.98 -9.95 2.03
CA PHE A 343 13.28 -9.92 0.61
C PHE A 343 14.61 -9.21 0.36
N SER A 344 15.33 -9.66 -0.67
CA SER A 344 16.48 -8.91 -1.20
C SER A 344 15.93 -7.89 -2.19
N LEU A 345 16.02 -6.60 -1.85
CA LEU A 345 15.51 -5.50 -2.65
C LEU A 345 16.56 -4.92 -3.60
#